data_AF-A0A1I2XUR2-F1
#
_entry.id   AF-A0A1I2XUR2-F1
#
_cell.length_a   1.000
_cell.length_b   1.000
_cell.length_c   1.000
_cell.angle_alpha   90.00
_cell.angle_beta   90.00
_cell.angle_gamma   90.00
#
_symmetry.space_group_name_H-M   'P 1'
#
loop_
_entity.id
_entity.type
_entity.pdbx_description
1 polymer ?
#
loop_
_entity_poly.entity_id
_entity_poly.type
_entity_poly.pdbx_seq_one_letter_code
_entity_poly.pdbx_strand_id
1 'polypeptide(L)'
;MEPAALIFGGLIALMLGVAIFDDDDEPDREPEPEPEPEMDDQGRVTGTDRDDDLAYDETASPYPTEIHAGAGNDTVSLSLGVDTYGEDGDDVILIDTSYGSVIDGGAGNDQIRVDRAIKTEVLGGDGDDTISLIDRAMDEPNVIDAGAGNDMVLIAKSPSLGSDWNHTTDVTLGEGADHLQLDMQQGDINPGQAGSGTAVEVSDFDPTQDVLTINIPAAEQNYLGHNVIARNGGTEIELRYLGLDAEEEPMEYLSIIRLVGVQSLLPSSFHVVTG
;
A
#
# COMPACT_ATOMS: atom_id res chain seq x y z
N MET A 1 -27.91 5.53 -41.49
CA MET A 1 -26.55 6.08 -41.64
C MET A 1 -26.41 7.18 -40.60
N GLU A 2 -25.31 7.08 -39.86
CA GLU A 2 -25.02 7.52 -38.49
C GLU A 2 -24.94 9.04 -38.27
N PRO A 3 -24.95 9.51 -37.00
CA PRO A 3 -24.48 10.85 -36.66
C PRO A 3 -22.98 10.87 -36.37
N ALA A 4 -22.39 12.01 -36.68
CA ALA A 4 -20.99 12.38 -36.59
C ALA A 4 -20.41 12.42 -35.17
N ALA A 5 -19.09 12.24 -35.06
CA ALA A 5 -18.27 12.78 -34.00
C ALA A 5 -17.08 13.53 -34.63
N LEU A 6 -16.82 14.74 -34.13
CA LEU A 6 -15.91 15.73 -34.66
C LEU A 6 -15.27 16.50 -33.48
N ILE A 7 -13.99 16.87 -33.67
CA ILE A 7 -13.14 17.89 -32.99
C ILE A 7 -12.70 17.54 -31.53
N PHE A 8 -11.47 17.73 -31.05
CA PHE A 8 -10.45 18.75 -31.36
C PHE A 8 -9.00 18.26 -31.19
N GLY A 9 -8.20 18.53 -32.22
CA GLY A 9 -6.76 18.77 -32.09
C GLY A 9 -6.45 20.26 -32.28
N GLY A 10 -5.42 20.72 -31.57
CA GLY A 10 -4.57 21.84 -31.97
C GLY A 10 -4.39 22.95 -30.94
N LEU A 11 -3.13 23.21 -30.56
CA LEU A 11 -2.54 24.53 -30.83
C LEU A 11 -1.00 24.50 -30.91
N ILE A 12 -0.53 25.31 -31.86
CA ILE A 12 0.83 25.53 -32.37
C ILE A 12 1.71 26.35 -31.41
N ALA A 13 3.03 26.10 -31.40
CA ALA A 13 4.02 27.14 -31.14
C ALA A 13 5.15 27.09 -32.19
N LEU A 14 5.38 28.24 -32.82
CA LEU A 14 6.26 28.48 -33.96
C LEU A 14 7.44 29.34 -33.49
N MET A 15 8.69 28.95 -33.77
CA MET A 15 9.83 29.90 -33.73
C MET A 15 10.88 29.63 -34.83
N LEU A 16 11.01 30.66 -35.68
CA LEU A 16 12.18 31.24 -36.35
C LEU A 16 13.24 30.35 -37.03
N GLY A 17 13.40 30.56 -38.33
CA GLY A 17 14.47 29.97 -39.13
C GLY A 17 15.72 30.83 -39.31
N VAL A 18 16.72 30.23 -39.96
CA VAL A 18 17.66 30.83 -40.92
C VAL A 18 18.03 29.69 -41.87
N ALA A 19 17.75 29.85 -43.17
CA ALA A 19 18.22 28.92 -44.19
C ALA A 19 19.71 29.19 -44.46
N ILE A 20 20.58 28.28 -44.05
CA ILE A 20 21.95 28.17 -44.52
C ILE A 20 21.95 26.96 -45.46
N PHE A 21 22.17 27.18 -46.75
CA PHE A 21 22.36 26.09 -47.71
C PHE A 21 23.77 25.54 -47.51
N ASP A 22 23.87 24.36 -46.91
CA ASP A 22 25.07 23.51 -46.96
C ASP A 22 24.66 22.17 -47.59
N ASP A 23 25.43 21.76 -48.57
CA ASP A 23 25.13 20.73 -49.59
C ASP A 23 25.47 19.32 -49.07
N ASP A 24 24.80 18.89 -48.00
CA ASP A 24 24.79 17.53 -47.47
C ASP A 24 23.35 17.14 -47.11
N ASP A 25 22.50 16.94 -48.13
CA ASP A 25 21.14 16.41 -48.01
C ASP A 25 21.17 14.93 -47.53
N GLU A 26 21.51 14.69 -46.27
CA GLU A 26 20.92 13.53 -45.57
C GLU A 26 19.44 13.87 -45.36
N PRO A 27 18.49 13.00 -45.76
CA PRO A 27 17.09 13.25 -45.47
C PRO A 27 16.96 13.39 -43.95
N ASP A 28 16.46 14.53 -43.48
CA ASP A 28 16.11 14.75 -42.07
C ASP A 28 15.34 13.50 -41.59
N ARG A 29 16.01 12.62 -40.84
CA ARG A 29 15.34 11.45 -40.27
C ARG A 29 14.33 12.02 -39.30
N GLU A 30 13.05 11.79 -39.57
CA GLU A 30 12.02 11.98 -38.55
C GLU A 30 12.48 11.20 -37.30
N PRO A 31 12.46 11.82 -36.11
CA PRO A 31 12.83 11.12 -34.89
C PRO A 31 12.00 9.84 -34.81
N GLU A 32 12.64 8.71 -34.47
CA GLU A 32 11.91 7.47 -34.25
C GLU A 32 10.83 7.71 -33.19
N PRO A 33 9.61 7.16 -33.36
CA PRO A 33 8.57 7.30 -32.36
C PRO A 33 9.09 6.77 -31.04
N GLU A 34 8.81 7.53 -29.99
CA GLU A 34 9.21 7.16 -28.65
C GLU A 34 8.55 5.81 -28.27
N PRO A 35 9.25 4.91 -27.57
CA PRO A 35 8.63 3.71 -27.01
C PRO A 35 7.42 4.11 -26.16
N GLU A 36 6.33 3.37 -26.31
CA GLU A 36 5.11 3.47 -25.51
C GLU A 36 4.91 2.15 -24.75
N PRO A 37 4.22 2.15 -23.60
CA PRO A 37 3.86 0.92 -22.91
C PRO A 37 3.09 -0.06 -23.80
N GLU A 38 3.41 -1.34 -23.70
CA GLU A 38 2.78 -2.40 -24.50
C GLU A 38 2.10 -3.44 -23.62
N MET A 39 0.98 -3.99 -24.12
CA MET A 39 0.33 -5.16 -23.52
C MET A 39 0.44 -6.37 -24.44
N ASP A 40 0.96 -7.48 -23.92
CA ASP A 40 1.09 -8.73 -24.67
C ASP A 40 -0.24 -9.49 -24.82
N ASP A 41 -0.24 -10.55 -25.64
CA ASP A 41 -1.41 -11.41 -25.87
C ASP A 41 -1.87 -12.18 -24.60
N GLN A 42 -1.11 -12.14 -23.51
CA GLN A 42 -1.44 -12.71 -22.21
C GLN A 42 -1.94 -11.66 -21.20
N GLY A 43 -1.98 -10.39 -21.59
CA GLY A 43 -2.41 -9.27 -20.75
C GLY A 43 -1.31 -8.74 -19.83
N ARG A 44 -0.03 -9.08 -20.05
CA ARG A 44 1.08 -8.45 -19.32
C ARG A 44 1.37 -7.09 -19.89
N VAL A 45 1.47 -6.09 -19.04
CA VAL A 45 1.87 -4.73 -19.41
C VAL A 45 3.34 -4.56 -19.11
N THR A 46 4.07 -3.98 -20.06
CA THR A 46 5.46 -3.54 -19.89
C THR A 46 5.51 -2.06 -20.26
N GLY A 47 5.90 -1.21 -19.31
CA GLY A 47 6.19 0.18 -19.60
C GLY A 47 7.57 0.36 -20.21
N THR A 48 8.15 1.53 -20.04
CA THR A 48 9.29 2.02 -20.80
C THR A 48 10.43 2.44 -19.88
N ASP A 49 11.46 3.11 -20.43
CA ASP A 49 12.52 3.73 -19.61
C ASP A 49 12.16 5.16 -19.16
N ARG A 50 10.88 5.53 -19.22
CA ARG A 50 10.35 6.86 -18.90
C ARG A 50 9.15 6.74 -17.99
N ASP A 51 8.89 7.82 -17.28
CA ASP A 51 7.65 8.07 -16.55
C ASP A 51 6.40 7.73 -17.38
N ASP A 52 5.75 6.64 -17.02
CA ASP A 52 4.55 6.08 -17.64
C ASP A 52 3.31 6.26 -16.75
N ASP A 53 2.15 6.46 -17.38
CA ASP A 53 0.84 6.56 -16.70
C ASP A 53 -0.04 5.38 -17.12
N LEU A 54 -0.06 4.34 -16.28
CA LEU A 54 -0.72 3.06 -16.52
C LEU A 54 -2.03 2.97 -15.72
N ALA A 55 -3.15 3.32 -16.36
CA ALA A 55 -4.46 3.35 -15.70
C ALA A 55 -5.46 2.34 -16.29
N TYR A 56 -5.95 1.42 -15.45
CA TYR A 56 -6.92 0.38 -15.84
C TYR A 56 -8.11 0.30 -14.86
N ASP A 57 -9.27 0.76 -15.33
CA ASP A 57 -10.55 0.62 -14.60
C ASP A 57 -11.21 -0.74 -14.82
N GLU A 58 -12.23 -1.07 -14.01
CA GLU A 58 -12.98 -2.34 -14.08
C GLU A 58 -13.60 -2.67 -15.45
N THR A 59 -13.64 -1.71 -16.39
CA THR A 59 -14.19 -1.86 -17.74
C THR A 59 -13.14 -2.14 -18.80
N ALA A 60 -11.85 -2.07 -18.47
CA ALA A 60 -10.76 -2.34 -19.40
C ALA A 60 -10.84 -3.76 -19.98
N SER A 61 -10.62 -3.87 -21.29
CA SER A 61 -10.68 -5.14 -22.02
C SER A 61 -9.67 -5.16 -23.17
N PRO A 62 -8.63 -6.02 -23.11
CA PRO A 62 -8.28 -6.89 -21.97
C PRO A 62 -7.96 -6.09 -20.69
N TYR A 63 -8.22 -6.68 -19.53
CA TYR A 63 -7.70 -6.20 -18.24
C TYR A 63 -6.29 -6.77 -18.07
N PRO A 64 -5.33 -6.01 -17.50
CA PRO A 64 -3.99 -6.53 -17.25
C PRO A 64 -4.03 -7.79 -16.37
N THR A 65 -3.03 -8.65 -16.53
CA THR A 65 -2.80 -9.80 -15.65
C THR A 65 -1.57 -9.62 -14.78
N GLU A 66 -0.68 -8.71 -15.18
CA GLU A 66 0.60 -8.38 -14.56
C GLU A 66 1.07 -7.04 -15.15
N ILE A 67 1.75 -6.21 -14.36
CA ILE A 67 2.30 -4.91 -14.80
C ILE A 67 3.74 -4.79 -14.34
N HIS A 68 4.64 -4.48 -15.28
CA HIS A 68 6.01 -4.03 -15.03
C HIS A 68 6.08 -2.59 -15.54
N ALA A 69 6.23 -1.62 -14.66
CA ALA A 69 6.16 -0.20 -15.01
C ALA A 69 7.43 0.26 -15.75
N GLY A 70 8.60 -0.25 -15.35
CA GLY A 70 9.84 -0.08 -16.10
C GLY A 70 10.82 0.80 -15.36
N ALA A 71 11.57 1.62 -16.09
CA ALA A 71 12.39 2.64 -15.45
C ALA A 71 11.73 4.01 -15.59
N GLY A 72 11.99 4.92 -14.67
CA GLY A 72 11.34 6.22 -14.63
C GLY A 72 10.37 6.30 -13.47
N ASN A 73 9.80 7.48 -13.25
CA ASN A 73 8.88 7.68 -12.12
C ASN A 73 7.45 7.45 -12.61
N ASP A 74 6.95 6.24 -12.43
CA ASP A 74 5.72 5.77 -13.02
C ASP A 74 4.51 6.01 -12.12
N THR A 75 3.33 6.01 -12.72
CA THR A 75 2.06 6.04 -12.02
C THR A 75 1.19 4.89 -12.50
N VAL A 76 0.88 3.96 -11.59
CA VAL A 76 0.01 2.81 -11.86
C VAL A 76 -1.30 2.97 -11.08
N SER A 77 -2.43 2.96 -11.77
CA SER A 77 -3.77 3.13 -11.19
C SER A 77 -4.72 2.01 -11.59
N LEU A 78 -5.06 1.12 -10.64
CA LEU A 78 -5.88 -0.07 -10.89
C LEU A 78 -7.15 -0.11 -10.05
N SER A 79 -8.29 -0.37 -10.68
CA SER A 79 -9.50 -0.74 -9.91
C SER A 79 -9.40 -2.12 -9.26
N LEU A 80 -8.73 -3.06 -9.93
CA LEU A 80 -8.52 -4.43 -9.44
C LEU A 80 -7.02 -4.73 -9.47
N GLY A 81 -6.46 -5.09 -8.32
CA GLY A 81 -5.05 -5.41 -8.20
C GLY A 81 -4.66 -6.64 -9.03
N VAL A 82 -3.51 -6.53 -9.67
CA VAL A 82 -2.74 -7.63 -10.26
C VAL A 82 -1.31 -7.53 -9.76
N ASP A 83 -0.48 -8.52 -10.09
CA ASP A 83 0.94 -8.43 -9.79
C ASP A 83 1.50 -7.17 -10.46
N THR A 84 2.03 -6.24 -9.67
CA THR A 84 2.43 -4.90 -10.10
C THR A 84 3.81 -4.60 -9.56
N TYR A 85 4.75 -4.25 -10.44
CA TYR A 85 6.13 -3.93 -10.13
C TYR A 85 6.42 -2.52 -10.67
N GLY A 86 6.81 -1.59 -9.79
CA GLY A 86 7.28 -0.26 -10.18
C GLY A 86 8.65 -0.32 -10.88
N GLU A 87 9.54 -1.16 -10.34
CA GLU A 87 10.91 -1.40 -10.84
C GLU A 87 11.87 -0.24 -10.52
N ASP A 88 12.38 0.54 -11.48
CA ASP A 88 13.41 1.57 -11.20
C ASP A 88 12.81 2.97 -11.23
N GLY A 89 12.68 3.68 -10.11
CA GLY A 89 12.22 5.07 -10.06
C GLY A 89 11.41 5.38 -8.81
N ASP A 90 11.03 6.66 -8.64
CA ASP A 90 10.11 7.03 -7.56
C ASP A 90 8.66 6.87 -8.05
N ASP A 91 8.03 5.72 -7.78
CA ASP A 91 6.75 5.31 -8.35
C ASP A 91 5.53 5.63 -7.49
N VAL A 92 4.37 5.68 -8.13
CA VAL A 92 3.07 5.85 -7.47
C VAL A 92 2.12 4.72 -7.87
N ILE A 93 1.86 3.80 -6.96
CA ILE A 93 0.99 2.64 -7.20
C ILE A 93 -0.30 2.79 -6.39
N LEU A 94 -1.43 2.95 -7.09
CA LEU A 94 -2.76 3.17 -6.53
C LEU A 94 -3.70 2.04 -6.91
N ILE A 95 -4.13 1.24 -5.94
CA ILE A 95 -5.02 0.09 -6.16
C ILE A 95 -6.27 0.23 -5.29
N ASP A 96 -7.45 0.20 -5.91
CA ASP A 96 -8.73 0.24 -5.17
C ASP A 96 -8.93 -1.06 -4.39
N THR A 97 -9.03 -2.21 -5.08
CA THR A 97 -9.16 -3.52 -4.43
C THR A 97 -8.10 -4.50 -4.91
N SER A 98 -7.25 -4.99 -4.01
CA SER A 98 -6.31 -6.08 -4.26
C SER A 98 -6.80 -7.37 -3.61
N TYR A 99 -6.70 -8.48 -4.35
CA TYR A 99 -7.04 -9.82 -3.86
C TYR A 99 -6.00 -10.83 -4.35
N GLY A 100 -5.07 -11.23 -3.48
CA GLY A 100 -4.07 -12.24 -3.84
C GLY A 100 -2.98 -11.76 -4.80
N SER A 101 -2.66 -10.46 -4.81
CA SER A 101 -1.66 -9.85 -5.69
C SER A 101 -0.38 -9.52 -4.93
N VAL A 102 0.74 -9.48 -5.65
CA VAL A 102 2.00 -8.88 -5.22
C VAL A 102 2.07 -7.44 -5.73
N ILE A 103 2.45 -6.50 -4.86
CA ILE A 103 2.65 -5.10 -5.22
C ILE A 103 4.05 -4.73 -4.73
N ASP A 104 4.93 -4.39 -5.65
CA ASP A 104 6.34 -4.12 -5.40
C ASP A 104 6.69 -2.74 -5.94
N GLY A 105 7.18 -1.85 -5.09
CA GLY A 105 7.66 -0.51 -5.48
C GLY A 105 8.92 -0.65 -6.32
N GLY A 106 9.93 -1.31 -5.76
CA GLY A 106 11.18 -1.59 -6.46
C GLY A 106 12.31 -0.73 -5.90
N ALA A 107 12.97 0.05 -6.72
CA ALA A 107 14.07 0.91 -6.32
C ALA A 107 13.72 2.37 -6.51
N GLY A 108 13.71 3.14 -5.45
CA GLY A 108 13.30 4.54 -5.43
C GLY A 108 12.43 4.81 -4.22
N ASN A 109 11.90 6.03 -4.10
CA ASN A 109 11.05 6.40 -2.96
C ASN A 109 9.59 6.31 -3.40
N ASP A 110 8.98 5.16 -3.13
CA ASP A 110 7.71 4.78 -3.72
C ASP A 110 6.51 5.18 -2.85
N GLN A 111 5.38 5.38 -3.51
CA GLN A 111 4.09 5.62 -2.86
C GLN A 111 3.10 4.54 -3.24
N ILE A 112 2.87 3.60 -2.33
CA ILE A 112 1.96 2.47 -2.53
C ILE A 112 0.71 2.67 -1.70
N ARG A 113 -0.45 2.67 -2.37
CA ARG A 113 -1.76 2.77 -1.70
C ARG A 113 -2.70 1.68 -2.16
N VAL A 114 -3.22 0.91 -1.19
CA VAL A 114 -4.24 -0.11 -1.41
C VAL A 114 -5.48 0.17 -0.55
N ASP A 115 -6.58 0.61 -1.18
CA ASP A 115 -7.81 1.00 -0.47
C ASP A 115 -8.58 -0.21 0.09
N ARG A 116 -8.29 -1.41 -0.39
CA ARG A 116 -8.84 -2.67 0.12
C ARG A 116 -7.88 -3.83 -0.17
N ALA A 117 -7.06 -4.17 0.82
CA ALA A 117 -6.09 -5.24 0.75
C ALA A 117 -6.65 -6.56 1.33
N ILE A 118 -6.60 -7.63 0.56
CA ILE A 118 -7.05 -8.97 0.95
C ILE A 118 -6.03 -9.98 0.42
N LYS A 119 -5.30 -10.66 1.31
CA LYS A 119 -4.22 -11.57 0.91
C LYS A 119 -3.24 -10.86 -0.04
N THR A 120 -2.91 -9.62 0.26
CA THR A 120 -2.02 -8.79 -0.55
C THR A 120 -0.64 -8.81 0.07
N GLU A 121 0.37 -9.01 -0.76
CA GLU A 121 1.78 -8.82 -0.41
C GLU A 121 2.21 -7.46 -0.94
N VAL A 122 2.73 -6.60 -0.06
CA VAL A 122 3.21 -5.27 -0.41
C VAL A 122 4.68 -5.15 -0.03
N LEU A 123 5.50 -4.83 -1.02
CA LEU A 123 6.95 -4.66 -0.94
C LEU A 123 7.24 -3.19 -1.26
N GLY A 124 7.91 -2.47 -0.36
CA GLY A 124 8.41 -1.12 -0.64
C GLY A 124 9.60 -1.23 -1.58
N GLY A 125 10.71 -1.74 -1.04
CA GLY A 125 11.89 -2.08 -1.82
C GLY A 125 13.12 -1.33 -1.32
N ASP A 126 13.94 -0.79 -2.22
CA ASP A 126 15.08 0.05 -1.87
C ASP A 126 14.68 1.53 -1.95
N GLY A 127 14.65 2.26 -0.84
CA GLY A 127 14.40 3.70 -0.79
C GLY A 127 13.52 4.09 0.38
N ASP A 128 13.25 5.39 0.57
CA ASP A 128 12.39 5.85 1.67
C ASP A 128 10.91 5.78 1.22
N ASP A 129 10.23 4.67 1.49
CA ASP A 129 8.91 4.37 0.94
C ASP A 129 7.74 4.84 1.81
N THR A 130 6.58 5.03 1.17
CA THR A 130 5.31 5.26 1.84
C THR A 130 4.27 4.23 1.42
N ILE A 131 3.93 3.34 2.36
CA ILE A 131 2.96 2.27 2.16
C ILE A 131 1.70 2.59 2.96
N SER A 132 0.53 2.62 2.30
CA SER A 132 -0.76 2.85 2.94
C SER A 132 -1.77 1.77 2.54
N LEU A 133 -2.26 0.98 3.49
CA LEU A 133 -3.25 -0.04 3.22
C LEU A 133 -4.45 -0.02 4.16
N ILE A 134 -5.63 -0.34 3.63
CA ILE A 134 -6.80 -0.66 4.43
C ILE A 134 -6.96 -2.17 4.49
N ASP A 135 -6.70 -2.74 5.66
CA ASP A 135 -6.73 -4.18 5.87
C ASP A 135 -8.19 -4.68 5.89
N ARG A 136 -8.50 -5.55 4.93
CA ARG A 136 -9.79 -6.23 4.79
C ARG A 136 -9.63 -7.74 4.71
N ALA A 137 -8.50 -8.30 5.16
CA ALA A 137 -8.24 -9.73 5.12
C ALA A 137 -9.34 -10.55 5.81
N MET A 138 -9.78 -11.64 5.17
CA MET A 138 -10.87 -12.52 5.63
C MET A 138 -10.51 -14.00 5.72
N ASP A 139 -9.42 -14.46 5.08
CA ASP A 139 -9.01 -15.87 5.10
C ASP A 139 -7.50 -16.00 5.30
N GLU A 140 -6.71 -15.23 4.55
CA GLU A 140 -5.26 -15.20 4.59
C GLU A 140 -4.76 -13.77 4.91
N PRO A 141 -3.64 -13.63 5.62
CA PRO A 141 -3.13 -12.35 6.07
C PRO A 141 -2.63 -11.50 4.90
N ASN A 142 -2.62 -10.18 5.10
CA ASN A 142 -1.79 -9.29 4.30
C ASN A 142 -0.36 -9.32 4.84
N VAL A 143 0.61 -9.20 3.94
CA VAL A 143 2.04 -9.17 4.26
C VAL A 143 2.60 -7.84 3.78
N ILE A 144 3.39 -7.18 4.61
CA ILE A 144 4.12 -5.97 4.27
C ILE A 144 5.59 -6.20 4.58
N ASP A 145 6.46 -5.87 3.63
CA ASP A 145 7.89 -5.70 3.85
C ASP A 145 8.28 -4.35 3.26
N ALA A 146 8.66 -3.40 4.13
CA ALA A 146 8.95 -2.05 3.69
C ALA A 146 10.32 -1.96 2.97
N GLY A 147 11.26 -2.84 3.32
CA GLY A 147 12.54 -2.96 2.62
C GLY A 147 13.66 -2.14 3.27
N ALA A 148 14.46 -1.45 2.46
CA ALA A 148 15.63 -0.72 2.94
C ALA A 148 15.43 0.78 2.75
N GLY A 149 15.53 1.56 3.81
CA GLY A 149 15.25 2.99 3.78
C GLY A 149 14.50 3.41 5.03
N ASN A 150 14.09 4.67 5.14
CA ASN A 150 13.31 5.14 6.28
C ASN A 150 11.84 5.18 5.88
N ASP A 151 11.15 4.10 6.16
CA ASP A 151 9.84 3.86 5.58
C ASP A 151 8.70 4.36 6.46
N MET A 152 7.58 4.66 5.83
CA MET A 152 6.34 5.02 6.50
C MET A 152 5.23 4.04 6.10
N VAL A 153 4.85 3.18 7.04
CA VAL A 153 3.80 2.16 6.85
C VAL A 153 2.54 2.58 7.61
N LEU A 154 1.45 2.84 6.89
CA LEU A 154 0.14 3.18 7.44
C LEU A 154 -0.84 2.03 7.20
N ILE A 155 -1.36 1.46 8.30
CA ILE A 155 -2.33 0.37 8.24
C ILE A 155 -3.63 0.84 8.89
N ALA A 156 -4.67 1.01 8.08
CA ALA A 156 -6.01 1.24 8.59
C ALA A 156 -6.75 -0.09 8.76
N LYS A 157 -7.17 -0.40 9.99
CA LYS A 157 -7.71 -1.73 10.33
C LYS A 157 -8.74 -1.64 11.45
N SER A 158 -9.81 -2.42 11.37
CA SER A 158 -10.73 -2.60 12.50
C SER A 158 -10.06 -3.39 13.63
N PRO A 159 -10.34 -3.10 14.92
CA PRO A 159 -9.88 -3.90 16.03
C PRO A 159 -10.18 -5.39 15.83
N SER A 160 -9.25 -6.26 16.23
CA SER A 160 -9.35 -7.73 16.10
C SER A 160 -10.78 -8.25 16.31
N LEU A 161 -11.23 -9.11 15.39
CA LEU A 161 -12.50 -9.83 15.47
C LEU A 161 -12.28 -11.24 16.08
N GLY A 162 -13.35 -11.95 16.41
CA GLY A 162 -13.30 -13.35 16.85
C GLY A 162 -12.64 -14.31 15.83
N SER A 163 -12.29 -15.51 16.29
CA SER A 163 -11.32 -16.46 15.70
C SER A 163 -11.37 -16.69 14.19
N ASP A 164 -12.53 -16.61 13.57
CA ASP A 164 -12.72 -16.94 12.15
C ASP A 164 -12.52 -15.72 11.23
N TRP A 165 -12.31 -14.53 11.82
CA TRP A 165 -12.17 -13.25 11.13
C TRP A 165 -10.91 -12.48 11.55
N ASN A 166 -10.10 -13.07 12.43
CA ASN A 166 -8.89 -12.42 12.91
C ASN A 166 -7.70 -12.76 12.03
N HIS A 167 -7.40 -11.86 11.10
CA HIS A 167 -6.20 -11.96 10.30
C HIS A 167 -5.19 -10.97 10.85
N THR A 168 -4.05 -11.53 11.22
CA THR A 168 -2.86 -10.80 11.62
C THR A 168 -2.23 -10.23 10.36
N THR A 169 -2.00 -8.92 10.29
CA THR A 169 -1.12 -8.36 9.28
C THR A 169 0.32 -8.63 9.70
N ASP A 170 1.10 -9.28 8.84
CA ASP A 170 2.51 -9.54 9.08
C ASP A 170 3.32 -8.38 8.50
N VAL A 171 4.18 -7.77 9.31
CA VAL A 171 4.94 -6.57 8.95
C VAL A 171 6.43 -6.79 9.22
N THR A 172 7.25 -6.46 8.23
CA THR A 172 8.70 -6.31 8.33
C THR A 172 9.00 -4.87 7.93
N LEU A 173 9.72 -4.13 8.78
CA LEU A 173 10.09 -2.74 8.52
C LEU A 173 11.43 -2.63 7.80
N GLY A 174 12.30 -3.61 7.98
CA GLY A 174 13.55 -3.74 7.26
C GLY A 174 14.68 -2.85 7.79
N GLU A 175 15.52 -2.33 6.90
CA GLU A 175 16.71 -1.56 7.29
C GLU A 175 16.43 -0.07 7.32
N GLY A 176 16.36 0.54 8.50
CA GLY A 176 16.32 2.00 8.55
C GLY A 176 15.80 2.55 9.86
N ALA A 177 15.15 3.70 9.80
CA ALA A 177 14.45 4.28 10.93
C ALA A 177 12.99 4.48 10.53
N ASP A 178 12.17 3.49 10.84
CA ASP A 178 10.89 3.32 10.20
C ASP A 178 9.74 3.80 11.09
N HIS A 179 8.63 4.15 10.46
CA HIS A 179 7.42 4.56 11.15
C HIS A 179 6.24 3.68 10.75
N LEU A 180 5.85 2.80 11.66
CA LEU A 180 4.59 2.08 11.59
C LEU A 180 3.46 2.88 12.26
N GLN A 181 2.47 3.30 11.50
CA GLN A 181 1.23 3.89 11.97
C GLN A 181 0.06 2.90 11.81
N LEU A 182 -0.62 2.62 12.91
CA LEU A 182 -1.85 1.84 12.93
C LEU A 182 -3.05 2.75 13.18
N ASP A 183 -3.89 2.92 12.15
CA ASP A 183 -5.13 3.67 12.23
C ASP A 183 -6.29 2.72 12.54
N MET A 184 -6.64 2.61 13.82
CA MET A 184 -7.72 1.75 14.25
C MET A 184 -9.05 2.33 13.75
N GLN A 185 -9.80 1.55 12.97
CA GLN A 185 -11.12 1.96 12.49
C GLN A 185 -12.20 1.69 13.53
N GLN A 186 -13.34 2.36 13.40
CA GLN A 186 -14.48 2.08 14.27
C GLN A 186 -14.87 0.60 14.16
N GLY A 187 -14.93 -0.08 15.30
CA GLY A 187 -15.46 -1.43 15.38
C GLY A 187 -16.98 -1.42 15.26
N ASP A 188 -17.52 -1.50 14.04
CA ASP A 188 -18.92 -1.89 13.82
C ASP A 188 -19.07 -3.39 14.08
N ILE A 189 -19.01 -3.78 15.35
CA ILE A 189 -18.99 -5.19 15.74
C ILE A 189 -20.43 -5.66 15.91
N ASN A 190 -20.90 -6.52 15.00
CA ASN A 190 -22.17 -7.19 15.21
C ASN A 190 -22.06 -8.14 16.41
N PRO A 191 -23.15 -8.39 17.15
CA PRO A 191 -23.18 -9.40 18.21
C PRO A 191 -22.53 -10.72 17.78
N GLY A 192 -21.59 -11.20 18.58
CA GLY A 192 -20.84 -12.44 18.35
C GLY A 192 -19.61 -12.30 17.46
N GLN A 193 -19.29 -11.10 16.94
CA GLN A 193 -18.06 -10.85 16.18
C GLN A 193 -16.90 -10.34 17.06
N ALA A 194 -17.17 -9.89 18.28
CA ALA A 194 -16.13 -9.47 19.22
C ALA A 194 -15.28 -10.66 19.63
N GLY A 195 -13.95 -10.53 19.52
CA GLY A 195 -13.06 -11.57 20.00
C GLY A 195 -11.61 -11.14 20.03
N SER A 196 -10.86 -11.76 20.94
CA SER A 196 -9.47 -11.39 21.17
C SER A 196 -8.54 -12.05 20.19
N GLY A 197 -7.53 -11.31 19.71
CA GLY A 197 -6.34 -11.90 19.11
C GLY A 197 -5.42 -10.87 18.46
N THR A 198 -4.55 -11.35 17.57
CA THR A 198 -3.43 -10.57 17.05
C THR A 198 -3.84 -9.83 15.78
N ALA A 199 -3.87 -8.51 15.86
CA ALA A 199 -4.20 -7.64 14.73
C ALA A 199 -2.98 -7.43 13.81
N VAL A 200 -1.81 -7.21 14.40
CA VAL A 200 -0.56 -6.95 13.66
C VAL A 200 0.58 -7.66 14.38
N GLU A 201 1.46 -8.29 13.63
CA GLU A 201 2.73 -8.83 14.10
C GLU A 201 3.88 -8.16 13.34
N VAL A 202 4.81 -7.56 14.07
CA VAL A 202 6.00 -6.91 13.52
C VAL A 202 7.21 -7.76 13.86
N SER A 203 7.96 -8.16 12.83
CA SER A 203 8.99 -9.19 12.90
C SER A 203 10.35 -8.67 13.41
N ASP A 204 10.67 -7.41 13.14
CA ASP A 204 12.03 -6.86 13.22
C ASP A 204 12.16 -5.47 13.89
N PHE A 205 11.06 -4.91 14.41
CA PHE A 205 11.02 -3.60 15.06
C PHE A 205 12.23 -3.32 15.98
N ASP A 206 13.04 -2.32 15.65
CA ASP A 206 14.12 -1.80 16.48
C ASP A 206 13.64 -0.59 17.30
N PRO A 207 13.41 -0.73 18.62
CA PRO A 207 12.94 0.37 19.46
C PRO A 207 13.92 1.55 19.60
N THR A 208 15.14 1.45 19.07
CA THR A 208 16.13 2.53 19.05
C THR A 208 16.08 3.39 17.80
N GLN A 209 15.48 2.89 16.71
CA GLN A 209 15.37 3.56 15.42
C GLN A 209 13.90 3.80 15.05
N ASP A 210 13.05 2.80 15.26
CA ASP A 210 11.69 2.78 14.75
C ASP A 210 10.67 3.41 15.71
N VAL A 211 9.54 3.80 15.12
CA VAL A 211 8.42 4.40 15.83
C VAL A 211 7.13 3.65 15.48
N LEU A 212 6.44 3.16 16.52
CA LEU A 212 5.07 2.69 16.42
C LEU A 212 4.10 3.75 16.93
N THR A 213 3.18 4.18 16.07
CA THR A 213 2.06 5.05 16.44
C THR A 213 0.75 4.31 16.27
N ILE A 214 -0.09 4.29 17.30
CA ILE A 214 -1.44 3.73 17.25
C ILE A 214 -2.44 4.85 17.42
N ASN A 215 -3.22 5.13 16.38
CA ASN A 215 -4.27 6.12 16.39
C ASN A 215 -5.62 5.46 16.68
N ILE A 216 -6.29 5.96 17.71
CA ILE A 216 -7.66 5.59 18.08
C ILE A 216 -8.58 6.79 17.79
N PRO A 217 -9.54 6.69 16.88
CA PRO A 217 -10.37 7.81 16.45
C PRO A 217 -11.37 8.22 17.55
N ALA A 218 -11.72 9.51 17.63
CA ALA A 218 -12.69 10.06 18.58
C ALA A 218 -14.04 9.32 18.60
N ALA A 219 -14.43 8.84 17.42
CA ALA A 219 -15.68 8.12 17.21
C ALA A 219 -15.67 6.72 17.86
N GLU A 220 -14.49 6.18 18.18
CA GLU A 220 -14.34 4.88 18.81
C GLU A 220 -14.61 4.96 20.32
N GLN A 221 -15.88 4.81 20.68
CA GLN A 221 -16.35 4.86 22.07
C GLN A 221 -16.12 3.55 22.83
N ASN A 222 -15.77 2.46 22.13
CA ASN A 222 -15.59 1.16 22.75
C ASN A 222 -14.18 0.95 23.32
N TYR A 223 -13.23 1.83 23.02
CA TYR A 223 -11.86 1.70 23.50
C TYR A 223 -11.74 1.97 25.02
N LEU A 224 -11.19 0.99 25.75
CA LEU A 224 -11.06 0.99 27.21
C LEU A 224 -9.62 1.27 27.68
N GLY A 225 -8.70 1.56 26.76
CA GLY A 225 -7.27 1.77 27.02
C GLY A 225 -6.40 0.61 26.57
N HIS A 226 -5.11 0.69 26.88
CA HIS A 226 -4.12 -0.32 26.50
C HIS A 226 -3.24 -0.77 27.67
N ASN A 227 -2.59 -1.91 27.51
CA ASN A 227 -1.47 -2.36 28.32
C ASN A 227 -0.29 -2.72 27.42
N VAL A 228 0.92 -2.56 27.93
CA VAL A 228 2.14 -3.10 27.30
C VAL A 228 2.68 -4.19 28.20
N ILE A 229 2.81 -5.40 27.67
CA ILE A 229 3.26 -6.57 28.42
C ILE A 229 4.40 -7.28 27.68
N ALA A 230 5.28 -7.94 28.43
CA ALA A 230 6.25 -8.86 27.86
C ALA A 230 5.62 -10.27 27.74
N ARG A 231 5.68 -10.89 26.57
CA ARG A 231 5.17 -12.24 26.32
C ARG A 231 6.08 -12.99 25.35
N ASN A 232 6.40 -14.25 25.66
CA ASN A 232 7.17 -15.17 24.78
C ASN A 232 8.50 -14.61 24.24
N GLY A 233 9.16 -13.71 24.97
CA GLY A 233 10.39 -13.08 24.50
C GLY A 233 10.17 -11.96 23.47
N GLY A 234 8.97 -11.41 23.38
CA GLY A 234 8.67 -10.16 22.68
C GLY A 234 7.78 -9.25 23.54
N THR A 235 7.26 -8.19 22.92
CA THR A 235 6.34 -7.23 23.54
C THR A 235 4.97 -7.36 22.88
N GLU A 236 3.91 -7.38 23.68
CA GLU A 236 2.54 -7.28 23.20
C GLU A 236 1.90 -6.00 23.74
N ILE A 237 1.29 -5.24 22.83
CA ILE A 237 0.44 -4.09 23.16
C ILE A 237 -1.00 -4.58 23.07
N GLU A 238 -1.65 -4.71 24.22
CA GLU A 238 -3.01 -5.18 24.35
C GLU A 238 -3.96 -3.97 24.37
N LEU A 239 -4.56 -3.66 23.22
CA LEU A 239 -5.64 -2.67 23.14
C LEU A 239 -6.94 -3.32 23.62
N ARG A 240 -7.59 -2.73 24.62
CA ARG A 240 -8.85 -3.26 25.19
C ARG A 240 -10.03 -2.53 24.61
N TYR A 241 -11.06 -3.30 24.25
CA TYR A 241 -12.30 -2.78 23.70
C TYR A 241 -13.51 -3.45 24.36
N LEU A 242 -14.65 -2.74 24.33
CA LEU A 242 -15.97 -3.27 24.71
C LEU A 242 -16.74 -3.67 23.45
N GLY A 243 -17.12 -4.94 23.34
CA GLY A 243 -17.95 -5.46 22.25
C GLY A 243 -19.20 -6.14 22.79
N LEU A 244 -19.88 -6.87 21.91
CA LEU A 244 -21.04 -7.70 22.23
C LEU A 244 -20.76 -9.16 21.88
N ASP A 245 -21.09 -10.08 22.80
CA ASP A 245 -21.05 -11.50 22.52
C ASP A 245 -22.24 -11.95 21.64
N ALA A 246 -22.34 -13.26 21.38
CA ALA A 246 -23.38 -13.82 20.51
C ALA A 246 -24.80 -13.68 21.10
N GLU A 247 -24.90 -13.44 22.40
CA GLU A 247 -26.12 -13.22 23.14
C GLU A 247 -26.46 -11.73 23.32
N GLU A 248 -25.72 -10.83 22.64
CA GLU A 248 -25.82 -9.37 22.76
C GLU A 248 -25.44 -8.82 24.15
N GLU A 249 -24.69 -9.59 24.95
CA GLU A 249 -24.21 -9.13 26.25
C GLU A 249 -22.85 -8.43 26.10
N PRO A 250 -22.58 -7.36 26.86
CA PRO A 250 -21.30 -6.65 26.80
C PRO A 250 -20.14 -7.55 27.22
N MET A 251 -19.08 -7.58 26.40
CA MET A 251 -17.85 -8.32 26.69
C MET A 251 -16.60 -7.50 26.37
N GLU A 252 -15.54 -7.69 27.14
CA GLU A 252 -14.23 -7.12 26.80
C GLU A 252 -13.49 -8.05 25.84
N TYR A 253 -12.79 -7.47 24.87
CA TYR A 253 -11.89 -8.20 23.98
C TYR A 253 -10.61 -7.40 23.69
N LEU A 254 -9.59 -8.10 23.20
CA LEU A 254 -8.26 -7.56 22.96
C LEU A 254 -7.92 -7.52 21.47
N SER A 255 -7.45 -6.36 21.00
CA SER A 255 -6.70 -6.25 19.76
C SER A 255 -5.22 -6.16 20.10
N ILE A 256 -4.46 -7.19 19.74
CA ILE A 256 -3.06 -7.35 20.13
C ILE A 256 -2.15 -6.91 18.99
N ILE A 257 -1.20 -6.03 19.27
CA ILE A 257 -0.06 -5.77 18.39
C ILE A 257 1.13 -6.50 19.01
N ARG A 258 1.76 -7.39 18.25
CA ARG A 258 2.93 -8.15 18.69
C ARG A 258 4.19 -7.59 18.04
N LEU A 259 5.19 -7.31 18.87
CA LEU A 259 6.54 -6.96 18.45
C LEU A 259 7.47 -8.11 18.82
N VAL A 260 7.88 -8.87 17.81
CA VAL A 260 8.68 -10.08 17.99
C VAL A 260 10.11 -9.69 18.40
N GLY A 261 10.68 -10.40 19.38
CA GLY A 261 12.06 -10.15 19.83
C GLY A 261 12.27 -8.89 20.68
N VAL A 262 11.34 -7.92 20.66
CA VAL A 262 11.44 -6.66 21.40
C VAL A 262 11.22 -6.88 22.91
N GLN A 263 12.26 -6.66 23.72
CA GLN A 263 12.19 -6.86 25.17
C GLN A 263 11.70 -5.62 25.95
N SER A 264 11.87 -4.43 25.38
CA SER A 264 11.44 -3.19 26.00
C SER A 264 11.22 -2.10 24.96
N LEU A 265 10.12 -1.37 25.09
CA LEU A 265 9.86 -0.17 24.30
C LEU A 265 10.44 1.06 24.99
N LEU A 266 10.99 1.97 24.19
CA LEU A 266 11.36 3.30 24.65
C LEU A 266 10.12 4.19 24.62
N PRO A 267 9.97 5.17 25.54
CA PRO A 267 8.87 6.12 25.47
C PRO A 267 8.82 6.93 24.17
N SER A 268 9.93 7.01 23.43
CA SER A 268 10.01 7.68 22.13
C SER A 268 9.56 6.81 20.97
N SER A 269 9.66 5.49 21.09
CA SER A 269 9.40 4.53 20.01
C SER A 269 7.95 4.05 19.97
N PHE A 270 7.11 4.48 20.91
CA PHE A 270 5.73 4.02 21.01
C PHE A 270 4.80 5.12 21.51
N HIS A 271 3.76 5.40 20.71
CA HIS A 271 2.72 6.37 21.04
C HIS A 271 1.34 5.78 20.79
N VAL A 272 0.42 5.98 21.74
CA VAL A 272 -1.02 5.79 21.49
C VAL A 272 -1.67 7.16 21.52
N VAL A 273 -2.26 7.54 20.39
CA VAL A 273 -2.95 8.81 20.22
C VAL A 273 -4.44 8.56 20.22
N THR A 274 -5.14 9.17 21.16
CA THR A 274 -6.61 9.16 21.23
C THR A 274 -7.10 10.56 20.86
N GLY A 275 -7.92 10.70 19.81
CA GLY A 275 -8.29 12.02 19.27
C GLY A 275 -9.63 12.05 18.60
#